data_AF-A0A0N4Y0A1-F1
#
_entry.id   AF-A0A0N4Y0A1-F1
#
_cell.length_a   1.000
_cell.length_b   1.000
_cell.length_c   1.000
_cell.angle_alpha   90.00
_cell.angle_beta   90.00
_cell.angle_gamma   90.00
#
_symmetry.space_group_name_H-M   'P 1'
#
loop_
_entity.id
_entity.type
_entity.pdbx_description
1 polymer ?
#
loop_
_entity_poly.entity_id
_entity_poly.type
_entity_poly.pdbx_seq_one_letter_code
_entity_poly.pdbx_strand_id
1 'polypeptide(L)'
;MEQLLTTSARHTEAAIKELGEKRAAALRSRMKARIADMKNFDSEQRRRICSTLRFIAHYYGAHLIFYSRYNEQLVRVGRSMLSHLAFGTSVPKTKVDDHNKPLFVTAGMDSFESIGPPPGGSMAFSRAGQPIHLWRSAFCDHFKQTEHDSSEKTNDEQQLFQEPLIDNLIAQREKDLDMYIRQKKDRQAAEARAAEKINSF
;
A
#
# COMPACT_ATOMS: atom_id res chain seq x y z
N MET A 1 -18.91 -35.74 32.78
CA MET A 1 -19.54 -34.49 32.30
C MET A 1 -18.69 -33.28 32.67
N GLU A 2 -18.28 -33.14 33.93
CA GLU A 2 -17.35 -32.09 34.41
C GLU A 2 -16.02 -32.05 33.64
N GLN A 3 -15.36 -33.19 33.45
CA GLN A 3 -14.09 -33.22 32.71
C GLN A 3 -14.22 -32.69 31.28
N LEU A 4 -15.31 -33.04 30.57
CA LEU A 4 -15.59 -32.59 29.20
C LEU A 4 -15.79 -31.07 29.12
N LEU A 5 -16.47 -30.49 30.12
CA LEU A 5 -16.70 -29.04 30.22
C LEU A 5 -15.38 -28.30 30.50
N THR A 6 -14.51 -28.87 31.35
CA THR A 6 -13.19 -28.29 31.64
C THR A 6 -12.26 -28.34 30.42
N THR A 7 -12.28 -29.42 29.64
CA THR A 7 -11.50 -29.49 28.39
C THR A 7 -12.03 -28.52 27.35
N SER A 8 -13.36 -28.41 27.22
CA SER A 8 -14.00 -27.46 26.30
C SER A 8 -13.65 -26.01 26.65
N ALA A 9 -13.72 -25.64 27.93
CA ALA A 9 -13.34 -24.31 28.41
C ALA A 9 -11.87 -23.98 28.08
N ARG A 10 -10.95 -24.92 28.32
CA ARG A 10 -9.53 -24.76 27.96
C ARG A 10 -9.32 -24.59 26.46
N HIS A 11 -10.03 -25.34 25.63
CA HIS A 11 -9.94 -25.20 24.18
C HIS A 11 -10.50 -23.86 23.71
N THR A 12 -11.59 -23.36 24.32
CA THR A 12 -12.13 -22.03 23.99
C THR A 12 -11.19 -20.91 24.43
N GLU A 13 -10.57 -20.99 25.61
CA GLU A 13 -9.57 -20.01 26.06
C GLU A 13 -8.33 -20.01 25.17
N ALA A 14 -7.83 -21.19 24.80
CA ALA A 14 -6.69 -21.31 23.88
C ALA A 14 -7.02 -20.72 22.51
N ALA A 15 -8.20 -21.01 21.96
CA ALA A 15 -8.66 -20.46 20.69
C ALA A 15 -8.85 -18.94 20.75
N ILE A 16 -9.39 -18.39 21.84
CA ILE A 16 -9.53 -16.93 22.04
C ILE A 16 -8.16 -16.25 22.12
N LYS A 17 -7.21 -16.87 22.83
CA LYS A 17 -5.83 -16.37 22.94
C LYS A 17 -5.12 -16.40 21.58
N GLU A 18 -5.25 -17.49 20.84
CA GLU A 18 -4.69 -17.64 19.50
C GLU A 18 -5.33 -16.66 18.50
N LEU A 19 -6.65 -16.43 18.59
CA LEU A 19 -7.34 -15.42 17.78
C LEU A 19 -6.88 -14.00 18.13
N GLY A 20 -6.60 -13.74 19.42
CA GLY A 20 -6.05 -12.48 19.91
C GLY A 20 -4.62 -12.24 19.43
N GLU A 21 -3.78 -13.28 19.44
CA GLU A 21 -2.41 -13.23 18.93
C GLU A 21 -2.37 -13.10 17.40
N LYS A 22 -3.21 -13.84 16.66
CA LYS A 22 -3.37 -13.71 15.21
C LYS A 22 -3.93 -12.35 14.81
N ARG A 23 -4.92 -11.82 15.54
CA ARG A 23 -5.44 -10.45 15.35
C ARG A 23 -4.38 -9.41 15.69
N ALA A 24 -3.61 -9.59 16.75
CA ALA A 24 -2.51 -8.69 17.10
C ALA A 24 -1.37 -8.77 16.08
N ALA A 25 -1.09 -9.94 15.51
CA ALA A 25 -0.11 -10.16 14.44
C ALA A 25 -0.60 -9.56 13.12
N ALA A 26 -1.87 -9.73 12.76
CA ALA A 26 -2.51 -9.11 11.59
C ALA A 26 -2.56 -7.58 11.72
N LEU A 27 -2.84 -7.05 12.92
CA LEU A 27 -2.77 -5.62 13.23
C LEU A 27 -1.32 -5.10 13.24
N ARG A 28 -0.35 -5.96 13.58
CA ARG A 28 1.10 -5.67 13.46
C ARG A 28 1.61 -5.77 12.02
N SER A 29 0.90 -6.48 11.14
CA SER A 29 1.23 -6.68 9.72
C SER A 29 0.63 -5.59 8.83
N ARG A 30 -0.54 -5.05 9.20
CA ARG A 30 -1.17 -3.94 8.46
C ARG A 30 -0.59 -2.59 8.90
N MET A 31 0.33 -2.06 8.09
CA MET A 31 0.98 -0.73 8.20
C MET A 31 1.76 -0.47 9.50
N LYS A 32 2.85 -1.21 9.73
CA LYS A 32 3.94 -0.75 10.62
C LYS A 32 4.79 0.30 9.91
N ALA A 33 4.43 1.56 10.05
CA ALA A 33 5.43 2.62 10.09
C ALA A 33 5.63 2.99 11.57
N ARG A 34 6.52 2.28 12.25
CA ARG A 34 6.85 2.62 13.64
C ARG A 34 7.65 3.91 13.61
N ILE A 35 7.16 4.97 14.26
CA ILE A 35 7.96 6.20 14.45
C ILE A 35 9.33 5.89 15.10
N ALA A 36 9.41 4.83 15.91
CA ALA A 36 10.66 4.36 16.48
C ALA A 36 11.70 3.99 15.41
N ASP A 37 11.28 3.32 14.33
CA ASP A 37 12.17 2.92 13.24
C ASP A 37 12.53 4.13 12.38
N MET A 38 11.62 5.12 12.30
CA MET A 38 11.89 6.40 11.64
C MET A 38 13.08 7.18 12.24
N LYS A 39 13.37 7.00 13.53
CA LYS A 39 14.54 7.64 14.17
C LYS A 39 15.88 7.08 13.65
N ASN A 40 15.88 5.85 13.15
CA ASN A 40 17.09 5.17 12.69
C ASN A 40 17.50 5.59 11.27
N PHE A 41 16.61 6.25 10.54
CA PHE A 41 16.92 6.81 9.22
C PHE A 41 17.70 8.11 9.37
N ASP A 42 18.61 8.33 8.43
CA ASP A 42 19.32 9.60 8.32
C ASP A 42 18.36 10.76 7.98
N SER A 43 18.86 11.99 8.06
CA SER A 43 18.02 13.17 7.81
C SER A 43 17.49 13.23 6.38
N GLU A 44 18.22 12.70 5.40
CA GLU A 44 17.83 12.75 4.00
C GLU A 44 16.72 11.72 3.69
N GLN A 45 16.89 10.50 4.19
CA GLN A 45 15.92 9.41 4.16
C GLN A 45 14.61 9.84 4.83
N ARG A 46 14.69 10.44 6.04
CA ARG A 46 13.50 10.97 6.72
C ARG A 46 12.81 12.05 5.88
N ARG A 47 13.58 12.98 5.31
CA ARG A 47 13.02 14.02 4.41
C ARG A 47 12.29 13.37 3.24
N ARG A 48 12.89 12.39 2.55
CA ARG A 48 12.29 11.69 1.42
C ARG A 48 11.00 10.96 1.80
N ILE A 49 11.00 10.23 2.92
CA ILE A 49 9.80 9.54 3.44
C ILE A 49 8.70 10.55 3.75
N CYS A 50 9.02 11.59 4.51
CA CYS A 50 8.07 12.61 4.92
C CYS A 50 7.45 13.35 3.74
N SER A 51 8.26 13.78 2.77
CA SER A 51 7.76 14.44 1.55
C SER A 51 6.88 13.50 0.72
N THR A 52 7.24 12.22 0.61
CA THR A 52 6.43 11.23 -0.14
C THR A 52 5.09 10.98 0.52
N LEU A 53 5.06 10.82 1.86
CA LEU A 53 3.82 10.63 2.61
C LEU A 53 2.92 11.87 2.52
N ARG A 54 3.50 13.08 2.60
CA ARG A 54 2.76 14.34 2.42
C ARG A 54 2.16 14.45 1.02
N PHE A 55 2.95 14.11 -0.02
CA PHE A 55 2.45 14.08 -1.40
C PHE A 55 1.26 13.13 -1.55
N ILE A 56 1.38 11.88 -1.08
CA ILE A 56 0.31 10.88 -1.18
C ILE A 56 -0.94 11.35 -0.44
N ALA A 57 -0.79 11.86 0.78
CA ALA A 57 -1.92 12.36 1.57
C ALA A 57 -2.63 13.51 0.85
N HIS A 58 -1.88 14.49 0.34
CA HIS A 58 -2.46 15.61 -0.38
C HIS A 58 -3.12 15.19 -1.71
N TYR A 59 -2.48 14.28 -2.45
CA TYR A 59 -2.98 13.76 -3.72
C TYR A 59 -4.35 13.08 -3.59
N TYR A 60 -4.57 12.35 -2.48
CA TYR A 60 -5.86 11.71 -2.19
C TYR A 60 -6.80 12.53 -1.31
N GLY A 61 -6.43 13.76 -0.93
CA GLY A 61 -7.22 14.59 -0.02
C GLY A 61 -7.36 14.01 1.39
N ALA A 62 -6.38 13.23 1.85
CA ALA A 62 -6.39 12.55 3.14
C ALA A 62 -5.64 13.33 4.23
N HIS A 63 -5.89 12.95 5.49
CA HIS A 63 -5.12 13.42 6.65
C HIS A 63 -3.90 12.54 6.89
N LEU A 64 -2.77 13.14 7.24
CA LEU A 64 -1.53 12.46 7.60
C LEU A 64 -1.18 12.74 9.06
N ILE A 65 -1.13 11.71 9.89
CA ILE A 65 -0.82 11.85 11.31
C ILE A 65 0.16 10.77 11.73
N PHE A 66 1.26 11.20 12.32
CA PHE A 66 2.16 10.31 13.04
C PHE A 66 1.59 10.01 14.42
N TYR A 67 1.52 8.72 14.76
CA TYR A 67 1.01 8.26 16.04
C TYR A 67 2.04 7.44 16.81
N SER A 68 2.17 7.70 18.11
CA SER A 68 2.92 6.85 19.03
C SER A 68 2.23 6.82 20.38
N ARG A 69 1.95 5.62 20.90
CA ARG A 69 1.44 5.42 22.26
C ARG A 69 2.39 5.91 23.36
N TYR A 70 3.66 6.11 23.04
CA TYR A 70 4.70 6.55 23.97
C TYR A 70 4.87 8.07 23.98
N ASN A 71 4.15 8.80 23.13
CA ASN A 71 4.19 10.26 23.07
C ASN A 71 2.77 10.80 23.32
N GLU A 72 2.54 11.37 24.50
CA GLU A 72 1.23 11.88 24.92
C GLU A 72 0.66 12.93 23.98
N GLN A 73 1.49 13.79 23.40
CA GLN A 73 1.05 14.81 22.44
C GLN A 73 0.45 14.16 21.19
N LEU A 74 1.10 13.13 20.65
CA LEU A 74 0.59 12.40 19.48
C LEU A 74 -0.68 11.62 19.80
N VAL A 75 -0.78 11.05 21.00
CA VAL A 75 -2.01 10.39 21.45
C VAL A 75 -3.16 11.39 21.53
N ARG A 76 -2.93 12.59 22.09
CA ARG A 76 -3.93 13.65 22.18
C ARG A 76 -4.41 14.09 20.79
N VAL A 77 -3.48 14.34 19.87
CA VAL A 77 -3.80 14.72 18.49
C VAL A 77 -4.56 13.60 17.77
N GLY A 78 -4.11 12.35 17.91
CA GLY A 78 -4.77 11.18 17.31
C GLY A 78 -6.20 10.98 17.82
N ARG A 79 -6.45 11.11 19.13
CA ARG A 79 -7.80 11.04 19.71
C ARG A 79 -8.69 12.17 19.21
N SER A 80 -8.16 13.39 19.12
CA SER A 80 -8.89 14.54 18.57
C SER A 80 -9.28 14.30 17.12
N MET A 81 -8.38 13.74 16.32
CA MET A 81 -8.66 13.41 14.92
C MET A 81 -9.73 12.32 14.80
N LEU A 82 -9.60 11.24 15.57
CA LEU A 82 -10.57 10.16 15.54
C LEU A 82 -11.95 10.64 15.98
N SER A 83 -12.00 11.53 16.97
CA SER A 83 -13.26 12.17 17.41
C SER A 83 -13.87 13.03 16.29
N HIS A 84 -13.05 13.75 15.52
CA HIS A 84 -13.53 14.48 14.35
C HIS A 84 -14.13 13.54 13.30
N LEU A 85 -13.43 12.46 12.96
CA LEU A 85 -13.89 11.49 11.96
C LEU A 85 -15.16 10.74 12.40
N ALA A 86 -15.28 10.42 13.69
CA ALA A 86 -16.41 9.65 14.22
C ALA A 86 -17.63 10.51 14.57
N PHE A 87 -17.40 11.74 15.04
CA PHE A 87 -18.45 12.58 15.65
C PHE A 87 -18.52 14.01 15.10
N GLY A 88 -17.69 14.36 14.12
CA GLY A 88 -17.69 15.71 13.52
C GLY A 88 -17.17 16.82 14.44
N THR A 89 -16.42 16.49 15.51
CA THR A 89 -15.81 17.50 16.40
C THR A 89 -14.79 18.37 15.67
N SER A 90 -14.33 19.46 16.26
CA SER A 90 -13.32 20.34 15.62
C SER A 90 -12.03 19.61 15.25
N VAL A 91 -11.54 19.85 14.03
CA VAL A 91 -10.23 19.36 13.55
C VAL A 91 -9.11 20.17 14.20
N PRO A 92 -7.97 19.55 14.56
CA PRO A 92 -6.83 20.33 15.00
C PRO A 92 -6.31 21.22 13.85
N LYS A 93 -6.15 22.52 14.13
CA LYS A 93 -5.84 23.56 13.14
C LYS A 93 -4.36 23.77 12.87
N THR A 94 -3.49 23.04 13.56
CA THR A 94 -2.03 23.18 13.44
C THR A 94 -1.49 22.23 12.38
N LYS A 95 -0.46 22.65 11.65
CA LYS A 95 0.29 21.79 10.73
C LYS A 95 1.71 21.60 11.28
N VAL A 96 2.22 20.38 11.25
CA VAL A 96 3.62 20.05 11.53
C VAL A 96 4.15 19.24 10.35
N ASP A 97 5.02 19.86 9.56
CA ASP A 97 5.54 19.31 8.31
C ASP A 97 7.07 19.18 8.25
N ASP A 98 7.74 19.54 9.34
CA ASP A 98 9.18 19.34 9.57
C ASP A 98 9.50 17.85 9.70
N HIS A 99 10.40 17.35 8.86
CA HIS A 99 10.81 15.94 8.83
C HIS A 99 11.56 15.47 10.09
N ASN A 100 12.01 16.39 10.95
CA ASN A 100 12.63 16.07 12.23
C ASN A 100 11.61 15.91 13.35
N LYS A 101 10.37 16.31 13.10
CA LYS A 101 9.25 16.24 14.05
C LYS A 101 8.24 15.20 13.55
N PRO A 102 7.41 14.64 14.44
CA PRO A 102 6.30 13.80 14.01
C PRO A 102 5.34 14.61 13.12
N LEU A 103 5.06 14.09 11.92
CA LEU A 103 4.20 14.80 10.97
C LEU A 103 2.75 14.84 11.45
N PHE A 104 2.13 15.99 11.24
CA PHE A 104 0.71 16.21 11.47
C PHE A 104 0.18 17.18 10.43
N VAL A 105 -0.58 16.68 9.45
CA VAL A 105 -1.09 17.46 8.33
C VAL A 105 -2.54 17.08 8.07
N THR A 106 -3.42 18.05 8.22
CA THR A 106 -4.85 17.90 7.91
C THR A 106 -5.07 18.07 6.40
N ALA A 107 -6.05 17.35 5.84
CA ALA A 107 -6.52 17.57 4.47
C ALA A 107 -6.80 19.06 4.22
N GLY A 108 -6.31 19.58 3.10
CA GLY A 108 -6.44 21.00 2.73
C GLY A 108 -5.45 21.97 3.39
N MET A 109 -4.66 21.54 4.38
CA MET A 109 -3.59 22.39 4.97
C MET A 109 -2.24 22.26 4.27
N ASP A 110 -2.10 21.31 3.34
CA ASP A 110 -0.88 21.11 2.57
C ASP A 110 -1.02 21.64 1.13
N SER A 111 0.11 21.82 0.45
CA SER A 111 0.14 22.18 -0.97
C SER A 111 1.30 21.50 -1.69
N PHE A 112 1.12 21.17 -2.97
CA PHE A 112 2.21 20.62 -3.81
C PHE A 112 3.44 21.53 -3.86
N GLU A 113 3.26 22.86 -3.83
CA GLU A 113 4.36 23.82 -3.78
C GLU A 113 5.17 23.70 -2.47
N SER A 114 4.49 23.52 -1.33
CA SER A 114 5.16 23.36 -0.03
C SER A 114 5.79 21.99 0.18
N ILE A 115 5.33 20.97 -0.56
CA ILE A 115 5.91 19.61 -0.55
C ILE A 115 7.14 19.57 -1.47
N GLY A 116 7.07 20.29 -2.59
CA GLY A 116 8.09 20.32 -3.63
C GLY A 116 7.98 19.17 -4.62
N PRO A 117 8.86 19.13 -5.64
CA PRO A 117 8.91 18.05 -6.61
C PRO A 117 9.46 16.75 -5.99
N PRO A 118 9.19 15.58 -6.60
CA PRO A 118 9.81 14.34 -6.21
C PRO A 118 11.35 14.46 -6.28
N PRO A 119 12.09 13.77 -5.39
CA PRO A 119 13.55 13.81 -5.39
C PRO A 119 14.13 13.43 -6.77
N GLY A 120 14.88 14.35 -7.39
CA GLY A 120 15.49 14.15 -8.72
C GLY A 120 14.64 14.56 -9.93
N GLY A 121 13.40 15.01 -9.74
CA GLY A 121 12.43 15.20 -10.84
C GLY A 121 11.81 16.60 -10.98
N SER A 122 12.59 17.67 -10.87
CA SER A 122 12.05 19.06 -10.86
C SER A 122 11.31 19.46 -12.15
N MET A 123 11.85 19.16 -13.34
CA MET A 123 11.22 19.57 -14.61
C MET A 123 10.07 18.65 -15.08
N ALA A 124 10.07 17.38 -14.67
CA ALA A 124 9.07 16.40 -15.10
C ALA A 124 7.75 16.55 -14.34
N PHE A 125 7.78 17.01 -13.09
CA PHE A 125 6.61 17.03 -12.21
C PHE A 125 5.48 17.93 -12.74
N SER A 126 5.79 19.15 -13.18
CA SER A 126 4.78 20.11 -13.67
C SER A 126 4.17 19.73 -15.03
N ARG A 127 4.77 18.77 -15.75
CA ARG A 127 4.32 18.30 -17.08
C ARG A 127 3.83 16.85 -17.08
N ALA A 128 3.93 16.16 -15.94
CA ALA A 128 3.58 14.75 -15.87
C ALA A 128 2.06 14.59 -15.76
N GLY A 129 1.47 13.87 -16.71
CA GLY A 129 0.07 13.45 -16.62
C GLY A 129 -0.19 12.48 -15.45
N GLN A 130 0.86 11.90 -14.86
CA GLN A 130 0.74 10.96 -13.74
C GLN A 130 1.83 11.20 -12.66
N PRO A 131 1.68 12.22 -11.80
CA PRO A 131 2.68 12.59 -10.80
C PRO A 131 2.95 11.47 -9.77
N ILE A 132 1.96 10.61 -9.50
CA ILE A 132 2.09 9.46 -8.58
C ILE A 132 3.18 8.46 -9.02
N HIS A 133 3.37 8.26 -10.32
CA HIS A 133 4.39 7.34 -10.83
C HIS A 133 5.80 7.88 -10.64
N LEU A 134 5.99 9.20 -10.76
CA LEU A 134 7.28 9.85 -10.49
C LEU A 134 7.68 9.71 -9.03
N TRP A 135 6.74 9.96 -8.11
CA TRP A 135 6.97 9.78 -6.68
C TRP A 135 7.26 8.32 -6.32
N ARG A 136 6.52 7.38 -6.92
CA ARG A 136 6.76 5.95 -6.73
C ARG A 136 8.16 5.56 -7.19
N SER A 137 8.58 5.96 -8.41
CA SER A 137 9.92 5.68 -8.92
C SER A 137 10.99 6.25 -7.99
N ALA A 138 10.93 7.55 -7.70
CA ALA A 138 11.92 8.23 -6.87
C ALA A 138 12.04 7.63 -5.45
N PHE A 139 10.93 7.11 -4.90
CA PHE A 139 10.94 6.42 -3.62
C PHE A 139 11.59 5.04 -3.73
N CYS A 140 11.19 4.22 -4.71
CA CYS A 140 11.73 2.87 -4.90
C CYS A 140 13.22 2.87 -5.30
N ASP A 141 13.67 3.89 -6.03
CA ASP A 141 15.08 4.05 -6.40
C ASP A 141 15.98 4.23 -5.16
N HIS A 142 15.45 4.90 -4.13
CA HIS A 142 16.18 5.17 -2.89
C HIS A 142 16.00 4.07 -1.84
N PHE A 143 14.79 3.51 -1.74
CA PHE A 143 14.47 2.41 -0.84
C PHE A 143 14.28 1.14 -1.66
N LYS A 144 15.37 0.38 -1.85
CA LYS A 144 15.34 -0.89 -2.57
C LYS A 144 14.21 -1.77 -2.04
N GLN A 145 13.31 -2.16 -2.92
CA GLN A 145 12.29 -3.12 -2.57
C GLN A 145 12.97 -4.48 -2.38
N THR A 146 12.90 -5.02 -1.18
CA THR A 146 13.12 -6.46 -1.01
C THR A 146 11.96 -7.12 -1.72
N GLU A 147 12.21 -7.96 -2.74
CA GLU A 147 11.17 -8.80 -3.29
C GLU A 147 10.68 -9.70 -2.17
N HIS A 148 9.56 -9.33 -1.57
CA HIS A 148 8.78 -10.30 -0.82
C HIS A 148 8.17 -11.16 -1.90
N ASP A 149 8.73 -12.36 -2.07
CA ASP A 149 8.16 -13.35 -2.96
C ASP A 149 6.72 -13.56 -2.49
N SER A 150 5.76 -13.02 -3.24
CA SER A 150 4.33 -13.17 -2.98
C SER A 150 3.83 -14.58 -3.35
N SER A 151 4.77 -15.52 -3.57
CA SER A 151 4.52 -16.94 -3.77
C SER A 151 4.01 -17.66 -2.52
N GLU A 152 4.16 -17.08 -1.32
CA GLU A 152 3.55 -17.61 -0.09
C GLU A 152 2.13 -17.05 0.16
N LYS A 153 1.26 -17.07 -0.84
CA LYS A 153 -0.16 -17.26 -0.52
C LYS A 153 -0.31 -18.76 -0.29
N THR A 154 -0.37 -19.19 0.96
CA THR A 154 -0.76 -20.57 1.24
C THR A 154 -2.09 -20.83 0.54
N ASN A 155 -2.23 -21.99 -0.09
CA ASN A 155 -3.42 -22.41 -0.84
C ASN A 155 -4.72 -22.19 -0.04
N ASP A 156 -4.61 -22.24 1.29
CA ASP A 156 -5.69 -22.00 2.25
C ASP A 156 -6.25 -20.56 2.20
N GLU A 157 -5.43 -19.52 2.02
CA GLU A 157 -5.94 -18.14 1.95
C GLU A 157 -6.70 -17.89 0.64
N GLN A 158 -6.31 -18.54 -0.47
CA GLN A 158 -7.01 -18.43 -1.75
C GLN A 158 -8.39 -19.10 -1.71
N GLN A 159 -8.57 -20.16 -0.90
CA GLN A 159 -9.88 -20.79 -0.71
C GLN A 159 -10.88 -19.90 0.04
N LEU A 160 -10.43 -18.99 0.91
CA LEU A 160 -11.32 -18.09 1.66
C LEU A 160 -11.96 -16.99 0.81
N PHE A 161 -11.43 -16.71 -0.38
CA PHE A 161 -11.89 -15.60 -1.25
C PHE A 161 -12.35 -16.09 -2.64
N GLN A 162 -12.83 -17.33 -2.75
CA GLN A 162 -13.41 -17.82 -4.00
C GLN A 162 -14.69 -17.03 -4.33
N GLU A 163 -14.68 -16.37 -5.48
CA GLU A 163 -15.81 -15.61 -6.01
C GLU A 163 -16.13 -16.16 -7.40
N PRO A 164 -16.97 -17.20 -7.52
CA PRO A 164 -17.14 -17.97 -8.75
C PRO A 164 -17.47 -17.12 -9.98
N LEU A 165 -18.18 -16.01 -9.79
CA LEU A 165 -18.49 -15.07 -10.89
C LEU A 165 -17.23 -14.34 -11.40
N ILE A 166 -16.39 -13.84 -10.48
CA ILE A 166 -15.15 -13.14 -10.83
C ILE A 166 -14.14 -14.14 -11.39
N ASP A 167 -14.02 -15.31 -10.76
CA ASP A 167 -13.08 -16.36 -11.17
C ASP A 167 -13.40 -16.85 -12.61
N ASN A 168 -14.68 -17.04 -12.93
CA ASN A 168 -15.10 -17.40 -14.29
C ASN A 168 -14.84 -16.28 -15.31
N LEU A 169 -15.04 -15.02 -14.94
CA LEU A 169 -14.75 -13.86 -15.80
C LEU A 169 -13.25 -13.74 -16.10
N ILE A 170 -12.40 -13.97 -15.10
CA ILE A 170 -10.95 -14.00 -15.26
C ILE A 170 -10.54 -15.14 -16.19
N ALA A 171 -11.01 -16.36 -15.91
CA ALA A 171 -10.69 -17.54 -16.72
C ALA A 171 -11.17 -17.41 -18.17
N GLN A 172 -12.31 -16.76 -18.40
CA GLN A 172 -12.79 -16.48 -19.75
C GLN A 172 -11.88 -15.46 -20.47
N ARG A 173 -11.52 -14.37 -19.80
CA ARG A 173 -10.58 -13.38 -20.37
C ARG A 173 -9.22 -13.98 -20.70
N GLU A 174 -8.69 -14.85 -19.85
CA GLU A 174 -7.42 -15.52 -20.09
C GLU A 174 -7.48 -16.43 -21.31
N LYS A 175 -8.56 -17.22 -21.47
CA LYS A 175 -8.77 -18.04 -22.66
C LYS A 175 -8.87 -17.20 -23.95
N ASP A 176 -9.61 -16.10 -23.90
CA ASP A 176 -9.76 -15.21 -25.05
C ASP A 176 -8.42 -14.57 -25.44
N LEU A 177 -7.63 -14.18 -24.43
CA LEU A 177 -6.30 -13.61 -24.63
C LEU A 177 -5.33 -14.63 -25.26
N ASP A 178 -5.32 -15.87 -24.76
CA ASP A 178 -4.48 -16.95 -25.30
C ASP A 178 -4.84 -17.27 -26.75
N MET A 179 -6.14 -17.33 -27.05
CA MET A 179 -6.61 -17.53 -28.41
C MET A 179 -6.14 -16.38 -29.32
N TYR A 180 -6.24 -15.14 -28.86
CA TYR A 180 -5.77 -13.98 -29.62
C TYR A 180 -4.27 -14.01 -29.87
N ILE A 181 -3.47 -14.33 -28.84
CA ILE A 181 -2.01 -14.47 -28.95
C ILE A 181 -1.66 -15.55 -29.98
N ARG A 182 -2.35 -16.70 -29.94
CA ARG A 182 -2.12 -17.81 -30.87
C ARG A 182 -2.47 -17.43 -32.30
N GLN A 183 -3.64 -16.83 -32.53
CA GLN A 183 -4.04 -16.35 -33.85
C GLN A 183 -3.07 -15.31 -34.42
N LYS A 184 -2.57 -14.40 -33.57
CA LYS A 184 -1.59 -13.40 -33.98
C LYS A 184 -0.26 -14.04 -34.38
N LYS A 185 0.21 -15.03 -33.62
CA LYS A 185 1.44 -15.79 -33.97
C LYS A 185 1.27 -16.57 -35.26
N ASP A 186 0.14 -17.25 -35.44
CA ASP A 186 -0.14 -18.04 -36.65
C ASP A 186 -0.21 -17.15 -37.90
N ARG A 187 -0.84 -15.96 -37.78
CA ARG A 187 -0.88 -14.96 -38.86
C ARG A 187 0.51 -14.45 -39.22
N GLN A 188 1.33 -14.09 -38.23
CA GLN A 188 2.71 -13.64 -38.47
C GLN A 188 3.56 -14.74 -39.13
N ALA A 189 3.38 -16.00 -38.73
CA ALA A 189 4.08 -17.12 -39.35
C ALA A 189 3.64 -17.36 -40.81
N ALA A 190 2.35 -17.17 -41.12
CA ALA A 190 1.84 -17.28 -42.49
C ALA A 190 2.36 -16.15 -43.39
N GLU A 191 2.38 -14.91 -42.89
CA GLU A 191 2.92 -13.75 -43.60
C GLU A 191 4.43 -13.89 -43.85
N ALA A 192 5.21 -14.40 -42.88
CA ALA A 192 6.62 -14.69 -43.05
C ALA A 192 6.89 -15.76 -44.13
N ARG A 193 6.13 -16.87 -44.11
CA ARG A 193 6.22 -17.92 -45.15
C ARG A 193 5.84 -17.42 -46.54
N ALA A 194 4.89 -16.50 -46.64
CA ALA A 194 4.51 -15.88 -47.91
C ALA A 194 5.62 -14.94 -48.42
N ALA A 195 6.24 -14.15 -47.55
CA ALA A 195 7.36 -13.28 -47.89
C ALA A 195 8.61 -14.06 -48.33
N GLU A 196 8.92 -15.18 -47.67
CA GLU A 196 10.02 -16.08 -48.07
C GLU A 196 9.82 -16.65 -49.47
N LYS A 197 8.59 -17.03 -49.84
CA LYS A 197 8.26 -17.53 -51.17
C LYS A 197 8.35 -16.47 -52.26
N ILE A 198 8.10 -15.20 -51.93
CA ILE A 198 8.21 -14.08 -52.87
C ILE A 198 9.68 -13.72 -53.11
N ASN A 199 10.54 -13.85 -52.08
CA ASN A 199 11.98 -13.59 -52.20
C ASN A 199 12.77 -14.77 -52.81
N SER A 200 12.14 -15.91 -53.09
CA SER A 200 12.77 -17.08 -53.72
C SER A 200 12.54 -17.17 -55.24
N PHE A 201 11.96 -16.13 -55.86
CA PHE A 201 11.87 -15.93 -57.31
C PHE A 201 12.77 -14.76 -57.71
#